data_AF-A0A6I3SMK4-F1
#
_entry.id   AF-A0A6I3SMK4-F1
#
_cell.length_a   1.000
_cell.length_b   1.000
_cell.length_c   1.000
_cell.angle_alpha   90.00
_cell.angle_beta   90.00
_cell.angle_gamma   90.00
#
_symmetry.space_group_name_H-M   'P 1'
#
loop_
_entity.id
_entity.type
_entity.pdbx_description
1 polymer ?
#
loop_
_entity_poly.entity_id
_entity_poly.type
_entity_poly.pdbx_seq_one_letter_code
_entity_poly.pdbx_strand_id
1 'polypeptide(L)'
;MTTNNDIPVNDRTAACTLCGFRNGPLTALQQGWICPQCAAEVARSSETGSRDGYSGAFPSSGSSSMPRGTITAPNSEPARPRRFLRRQRIALFFSLIPGLGQMYLGQMRRGLQLLLLFWGNLALERWNFIFDSELLIPVLVGYSFFETYHTERKLQSGQAVADENLGIFDWWSGNWRQHRTFLGIALLIGAVLTLVNAPLPSLGILRYFDDYRYLLRTVIMSALLAIGGLALLIKRTAKEDSDSLQ
;
A
#
# COMPACT_ATOMS: atom_id res chain seq x y z
N MET A 1 39.87 21.48 28.81
CA MET A 1 38.92 22.29 28.01
C MET A 1 38.52 21.47 26.79
N THR A 2 37.48 20.66 26.93
CA THR A 2 36.85 19.90 25.85
C THR A 2 35.75 20.76 25.26
N THR A 3 35.97 21.33 24.08
CA THR A 3 34.92 22.01 23.32
C THR A 3 34.05 20.95 22.66
N ASN A 4 32.91 20.66 23.29
CA ASN A 4 31.75 20.10 22.61
C ASN A 4 31.35 21.08 21.51
N ASN A 5 31.62 20.70 20.26
CA ASN A 5 31.03 21.34 19.10
C ASN A 5 29.71 20.60 18.81
N ASP A 6 28.67 21.06 19.48
CA ASP A 6 27.29 20.82 19.09
C ASP A 6 27.05 21.52 17.74
N ILE A 7 27.18 20.77 16.64
CA ILE A 7 26.71 21.23 15.33
C ILE A 7 25.24 20.84 15.21
N PRO A 8 24.31 21.79 15.04
CA PRO A 8 22.93 21.48 14.75
C PRO A 8 22.83 21.06 13.27
N VAL A 9 23.00 19.76 13.01
CA VAL A 9 22.78 19.22 11.67
C VAL A 9 21.27 19.11 11.45
N ASN A 10 20.78 20.03 10.62
CA ASN A 10 19.41 20.11 10.10
C ASN A 10 18.94 18.73 9.58
N ASP A 11 18.08 18.09 10.36
CA ASP A 11 17.56 16.73 10.24
C ASP A 11 16.54 16.58 9.10
N ARG A 12 16.99 16.78 7.87
CA ARG A 12 16.27 16.29 6.68
C ARG A 12 16.70 14.84 6.41
N THR A 13 16.37 13.95 7.34
CA THR A 13 16.28 12.49 7.19
C THR A 13 17.32 11.85 6.26
N ALA A 14 18.60 11.95 6.62
CA ALA A 14 19.62 11.12 5.97
C ALA A 14 19.18 9.65 6.07
N ALA A 15 19.06 8.99 4.93
CA ALA A 15 18.66 7.58 4.86
C ALA A 15 19.85 6.78 4.33
N CYS A 16 20.02 5.56 4.84
CA CYS A 16 20.97 4.63 4.27
C CYS A 16 20.67 4.43 2.78
N THR A 17 21.64 4.69 1.91
CA THR A 17 21.48 4.59 0.45
C THR A 17 21.22 3.16 -0.02
N LEU A 18 21.58 2.16 0.78
CA LEU A 18 21.40 0.74 0.48
C LEU A 18 20.06 0.18 0.94
N CYS A 19 19.55 0.60 2.10
CA CYS A 19 18.37 -0.01 2.73
C CYS A 19 17.27 0.97 3.13
N GLY A 20 17.47 2.27 2.94
CA GLY A 20 16.49 3.31 3.27
C GLY A 20 16.28 3.54 4.78
N PHE A 21 17.13 2.96 5.63
CA PHE A 21 17.06 3.10 7.09
C PHE A 21 17.38 4.53 7.53
N ARG A 22 16.48 5.14 8.31
CA ARG A 22 16.58 6.55 8.74
C ARG A 22 16.88 6.73 10.23
N ASN A 23 16.66 5.71 11.06
CA ASN A 23 16.64 5.84 12.52
C ASN A 23 17.87 5.19 13.18
N GLY A 24 19.02 5.86 13.20
CA GLY A 24 20.19 5.37 13.93
C GLY A 24 21.51 5.98 13.42
N PRO A 25 22.66 5.54 13.96
CA PRO A 25 23.96 6.05 13.54
C PRO A 25 24.21 5.69 12.06
N LEU A 26 24.44 6.71 11.24
CA LEU A 26 24.81 6.56 9.83
C LEU A 26 26.27 6.97 9.64
N THR A 27 27.00 6.17 8.86
CA THR A 27 28.38 6.47 8.47
C THR A 27 28.36 7.23 7.15
N ALA A 28 29.05 8.36 7.09
CA ALA A 28 29.19 9.14 5.86
C ALA A 28 30.26 8.52 4.94
N LEU A 29 29.94 8.38 3.66
CA LEU A 29 30.84 8.01 2.57
C LEU A 29 30.83 9.11 1.50
N GLN A 30 31.83 9.12 0.62
CA GLN A 30 31.94 10.14 -0.45
C GLN A 30 30.69 10.25 -1.35
N GLN A 31 29.83 9.21 -1.40
CA GLN A 31 28.62 9.16 -2.22
C GLN A 31 27.32 8.97 -1.41
N GLY A 32 27.31 9.21 -0.09
CA GLY A 32 26.08 9.18 0.72
C GLY A 32 26.25 8.65 2.14
N TRP A 33 25.15 8.17 2.73
CA TRP A 33 25.10 7.65 4.10
C TRP A 33 24.83 6.14 4.11
N ILE A 34 25.51 5.37 4.97
CA ILE A 34 25.31 3.93 5.13
C ILE A 34 25.05 3.57 6.61
N CYS A 35 24.13 2.64 6.88
CA CYS A 35 23.89 2.16 8.24
C CYS A 35 24.91 1.05 8.63
N PRO A 36 25.18 0.85 9.92
CA PRO A 36 26.18 -0.13 10.39
C PRO A 36 25.89 -1.56 9.94
N GLN A 37 24.62 -1.93 9.77
CA GLN A 37 24.24 -3.24 9.24
C GLN A 37 24.65 -3.41 7.77
N CYS A 38 24.49 -2.37 6.95
CA CYS A 38 24.91 -2.39 5.56
C CYS A 38 26.43 -2.33 5.43
N ALA A 39 27.11 -1.52 6.25
CA ALA A 39 28.57 -1.45 6.27
C ALA A 39 29.21 -2.81 6.64
N ALA A 40 28.68 -3.48 7.67
CA ALA A 40 29.16 -4.80 8.09
C ALA A 40 28.92 -5.91 7.06
N GLU A 41 27.91 -5.76 6.19
CA GLU A 41 27.63 -6.73 5.13
C GLU A 41 28.58 -6.56 3.94
N VAL A 42 28.90 -5.31 3.56
CA VAL A 42 29.92 -5.02 2.53
C VAL A 42 31.28 -5.53 2.97
N ALA A 43 31.67 -5.30 4.23
CA ALA A 43 32.92 -5.80 4.79
C ALA A 43 33.03 -7.34 4.77
N ARG A 44 31.92 -8.06 5.00
CA ARG A 44 31.91 -9.53 4.91
C ARG A 44 32.05 -10.05 3.48
N SER A 45 31.53 -9.31 2.49
CA SER A 45 31.63 -9.70 1.08
C SER A 45 33.05 -9.55 0.50
N SER A 46 33.90 -8.70 1.09
CA SER A 46 35.32 -8.61 0.69
C SER A 46 36.18 -9.76 1.18
N GLU A 47 35.81 -10.45 2.27
CA GLU A 47 36.60 -11.56 2.82
C GLU A 47 36.29 -12.91 2.15
N THR A 48 35.11 -13.05 1.55
CA THR A 48 34.68 -14.31 0.92
C THR A 48 35.12 -14.46 -0.54
N GLY A 49 35.74 -13.43 -1.13
CA GLY A 49 36.30 -13.46 -2.49
C GLY A 49 37.71 -14.04 -2.62
N SER A 50 38.32 -14.51 -1.53
CA SER A 50 39.70 -15.02 -1.50
C SER A 50 39.79 -16.48 -1.03
N ARG A 51 38.92 -17.35 -1.57
CA ARG A 51 38.94 -18.79 -1.25
C ARG A 51 38.68 -19.75 -2.41
N ASP A 52 38.64 -19.26 -3.65
CA ASP A 52 38.68 -20.14 -4.82
C ASP A 52 40.14 -20.30 -5.26
N GLY A 53 40.75 -21.39 -4.82
CA GLY A 53 42.10 -21.78 -5.17
C GLY A 53 42.21 -22.13 -6.65
N TYR A 54 43.15 -21.48 -7.33
CA TYR A 54 43.70 -21.95 -8.59
C TYR A 54 45.22 -22.07 -8.42
N SER A 55 45.66 -23.26 -8.04
CA SER A 55 47.06 -23.68 -8.13
C SER A 55 47.37 -23.99 -9.60
N GLY A 56 47.80 -22.99 -10.35
CA GLY A 56 48.35 -23.12 -11.69
C GLY A 56 49.76 -22.54 -11.71
N ALA A 57 50.74 -23.40 -11.95
CA ALA A 57 52.14 -23.03 -12.14
C ALA A 57 52.33 -22.12 -13.36
N PHE A 58 53.15 -21.07 -13.24
CA PHE A 58 53.65 -20.29 -14.36
C PHE A 58 55.18 -20.38 -14.40
N PRO A 59 55.80 -20.75 -15.54
CA PRO A 59 57.22 -20.53 -15.75
C PRO A 59 57.48 -19.08 -16.18
N SER A 60 58.66 -18.59 -15.79
CA SER A 60 59.19 -17.26 -16.06
C SER A 60 59.62 -17.08 -17.52
N SER A 61 59.35 -15.90 -18.10
CA SER A 61 60.28 -15.13 -18.95
C SER A 61 59.54 -13.99 -19.71
N GLY A 62 60.23 -12.85 -19.88
CA GLY A 62 60.11 -12.04 -21.10
C GLY A 62 59.16 -10.84 -21.10
N SER A 63 59.72 -9.68 -20.73
CA SER A 63 59.61 -8.36 -21.38
C SER A 63 58.34 -7.89 -22.14
N SER A 64 57.98 -6.65 -21.79
CA SER A 64 57.66 -5.50 -22.66
C SER A 64 56.23 -5.25 -23.19
N SER A 65 55.84 -3.98 -22.99
CA SER A 65 54.82 -3.17 -23.68
C SER A 65 53.34 -3.54 -23.53
N MET A 66 52.65 -2.75 -22.69
CA MET A 66 51.22 -2.46 -22.84
C MET A 66 50.96 -1.64 -24.11
N PRO A 67 49.83 -1.89 -24.79
CA PRO A 67 49.03 -0.79 -25.28
C PRO A 67 47.61 -0.80 -24.71
N ARG A 68 47.14 0.45 -24.55
CA ARG A 68 45.86 0.89 -24.02
C ARG A 68 44.74 0.57 -25.01
N GLY A 69 43.86 -0.38 -24.64
CA GLY A 69 42.60 -0.65 -25.32
C GLY A 69 41.43 -0.38 -24.38
N THR A 70 40.70 0.69 -24.64
CA THR A 70 39.51 1.12 -23.89
C THR A 70 38.39 0.12 -24.16
N ILE A 71 38.18 -0.84 -23.25
CA ILE A 71 36.92 -1.58 -23.21
C ILE A 71 35.95 -0.68 -22.43
N THR A 72 35.16 0.13 -23.14
CA THR A 72 33.90 0.62 -22.60
C THR A 72 33.03 -0.60 -22.31
N ALA A 73 33.09 -1.08 -21.08
CA ALA A 73 32.18 -2.11 -20.59
C ALA A 73 30.74 -1.62 -20.79
N PRO A 74 29.85 -2.41 -21.41
CA PRO A 74 28.45 -2.04 -21.50
C PRO A 74 27.89 -2.04 -20.09
N ASN A 75 27.41 -0.87 -19.63
CA ASN A 75 26.57 -0.63 -18.46
C ASN A 75 26.30 -1.89 -17.61
N SER A 76 27.25 -2.23 -16.74
CA SER A 76 27.00 -3.25 -15.73
C SER A 76 25.97 -2.66 -14.76
N GLU A 77 24.70 -3.03 -14.94
CA GLU A 77 23.69 -2.83 -13.92
C GLU A 77 24.28 -3.28 -12.58
N PRO A 78 24.29 -2.42 -11.53
CA PRO A 78 24.86 -2.81 -10.25
C PRO A 78 24.16 -4.08 -9.78
N ALA A 79 24.96 -5.10 -9.45
CA ALA A 79 24.47 -6.40 -9.01
C ALA A 79 23.50 -6.21 -7.83
N ARG A 80 22.19 -6.41 -8.09
CA ARG A 80 21.15 -6.19 -7.08
C ARG A 80 21.37 -7.16 -5.92
N PRO A 81 21.53 -6.69 -4.67
CA PRO A 81 21.79 -7.57 -3.55
C PRO A 81 20.64 -8.56 -3.38
N ARG A 82 20.94 -9.85 -3.16
CA ARG A 82 19.93 -10.94 -3.09
C ARG A 82 18.81 -10.70 -2.07
N ARG A 83 19.04 -9.86 -1.05
CA ARG A 83 18.04 -9.45 -0.04
C ARG A 83 16.97 -8.51 -0.62
N PHE A 84 17.33 -7.67 -1.59
CA PHE A 84 16.41 -6.74 -2.25
C PHE A 84 15.36 -7.50 -3.07
N LEU A 85 15.80 -8.46 -3.88
CA LEU A 85 14.92 -9.36 -4.67
C LEU A 85 13.99 -10.19 -3.78
N ARG A 86 14.47 -10.61 -2.60
CA ARG A 86 13.64 -11.34 -1.62
C ARG A 86 12.56 -10.43 -1.04
N ARG A 87 12.89 -9.19 -0.68
CA ARG A 87 11.95 -8.20 -0.13
C ARG A 87 10.86 -7.85 -1.14
N GLN A 88 11.24 -7.68 -2.40
CA GLN A 88 10.31 -7.42 -3.50
C GLN A 88 9.35 -8.59 -3.75
N ARG A 89 9.84 -9.83 -3.72
CA ARG A 89 8.97 -11.01 -3.83
C ARG A 89 7.98 -11.08 -2.68
N ILE A 90 8.44 -10.83 -1.45
CA ILE A 90 7.58 -10.82 -0.26
C ILE A 90 6.51 -9.73 -0.38
N ALA A 91 6.87 -8.52 -0.83
CA ALA A 91 5.93 -7.43 -1.08
C ALA A 91 4.87 -7.79 -2.13
N LEU A 92 5.29 -8.48 -3.21
CA LEU A 92 4.39 -8.98 -4.26
C LEU A 92 3.51 -10.14 -3.79
N PHE A 93 4.00 -11.03 -2.91
CA PHE A 93 3.15 -12.05 -2.29
C PHE A 93 2.12 -11.41 -1.37
N PHE A 94 2.51 -10.40 -0.59
CA PHE A 94 1.57 -9.65 0.24
C PHE A 94 0.61 -8.77 -0.55
N SER A 95 0.89 -8.47 -1.83
CA SER A 95 -0.02 -7.69 -2.66
C SER A 95 -1.22 -8.46 -3.20
N LEU A 96 -1.20 -9.80 -3.11
CA LEU A 96 -2.40 -10.64 -3.32
C LEU A 96 -3.48 -10.33 -2.28
N ILE A 97 -3.08 -9.89 -1.08
CA ILE A 97 -4.03 -9.39 -0.09
C ILE A 97 -4.14 -7.87 -0.30
N PRO A 98 -5.32 -7.37 -0.70
CA PRO A 98 -5.48 -5.96 -1.05
C PRO A 98 -5.09 -5.07 0.13
N GLY A 99 -4.17 -4.13 -0.12
CA GLY A 99 -3.65 -3.17 0.86
C GLY A 99 -2.39 -3.59 1.62
N LEU A 100 -2.14 -4.88 1.85
CA LEU A 100 -1.01 -5.33 2.70
C LEU A 100 0.36 -5.13 2.05
N GLY A 101 0.48 -5.31 0.74
CA GLY A 101 1.75 -5.06 0.04
C GLY A 101 2.21 -3.60 0.14
N GLN A 102 1.28 -2.63 0.06
CA GLN A 102 1.60 -1.20 0.23
C GLN A 102 2.02 -0.87 1.66
N MET A 103 1.37 -1.48 2.66
CA MET A 103 1.79 -1.35 4.05
C MET A 103 3.20 -1.91 4.28
N TYR A 104 3.56 -3.03 3.63
CA TYR A 104 4.90 -3.60 3.69
C TYR A 104 5.98 -2.68 3.08
N LEU A 105 5.59 -1.91 2.07
CA LEU A 105 6.40 -0.87 1.42
C LEU A 105 6.50 0.44 2.23
N GLY A 106 5.76 0.57 3.34
CA GLY A 106 5.75 1.75 4.20
C GLY A 106 4.67 2.79 3.85
N GLN A 107 3.80 2.52 2.87
CA GLN A 107 2.68 3.37 2.50
C GLN A 107 1.42 2.98 3.25
N MET A 108 1.34 3.38 4.52
CA MET A 108 0.24 2.97 5.39
C MET A 108 -1.10 3.56 4.96
N ARG A 109 -1.15 4.83 4.54
CA ARG A 109 -2.42 5.48 4.17
C ARG A 109 -3.04 4.86 2.94
N ARG A 110 -2.24 4.63 1.90
CA ARG A 110 -2.71 3.97 0.66
C ARG A 110 -3.15 2.53 0.92
N GLY A 111 -2.33 1.78 1.67
CA GLY A 111 -2.64 0.40 2.03
C GLY A 111 -3.94 0.29 2.81
N LEU A 112 -4.18 1.18 3.79
CA LEU A 112 -5.40 1.21 4.58
C LEU A 112 -6.63 1.55 3.74
N GLN A 113 -6.52 2.48 2.80
CA GLN A 113 -7.63 2.84 1.90
C GLN A 113 -8.03 1.67 0.99
N LEU A 114 -7.07 0.93 0.45
CA LEU A 114 -7.35 -0.29 -0.32
C LEU A 114 -7.95 -1.41 0.54
N LEU A 115 -7.45 -1.57 1.76
CA LEU A 115 -8.00 -2.51 2.71
C LEU A 115 -9.47 -2.17 3.04
N LEU A 116 -9.77 -0.90 3.29
CA LEU A 116 -11.14 -0.41 3.52
C LEU A 116 -12.04 -0.60 2.30
N LEU A 117 -11.54 -0.39 1.08
CA LEU A 117 -12.31 -0.64 -0.15
C LEU A 117 -12.65 -2.12 -0.30
N PHE A 118 -11.69 -3.01 -0.04
CA PHE A 118 -11.91 -4.45 -0.12
C PHE A 118 -12.89 -4.96 0.94
N TRP A 119 -12.62 -4.71 2.22
CA TRP A 119 -13.52 -5.13 3.29
C TRP A 119 -14.87 -4.42 3.23
N GLY A 120 -14.89 -3.17 2.77
CA GLY A 120 -16.10 -2.43 2.48
C GLY A 120 -16.94 -3.11 1.40
N ASN A 121 -16.34 -3.52 0.28
CA ASN A 121 -17.05 -4.26 -0.77
C ASN A 121 -17.66 -5.57 -0.24
N LEU A 122 -16.90 -6.38 0.48
CA LEU A 122 -17.41 -7.62 1.09
C LEU A 122 -18.55 -7.35 2.07
N ALA A 123 -18.48 -6.26 2.83
CA ALA A 123 -19.55 -5.85 3.74
C ALA A 123 -20.80 -5.43 2.97
N LEU A 124 -20.65 -4.70 1.85
CA LEU A 124 -21.75 -4.27 0.99
C LEU A 124 -22.45 -5.45 0.31
N GLU A 125 -21.70 -6.45 -0.17
CA GLU A 125 -22.24 -7.71 -0.69
C GLU A 125 -23.01 -8.47 0.38
N ARG A 126 -22.43 -8.58 1.58
CA ARG A 126 -23.09 -9.24 2.72
C ARG A 126 -24.37 -8.52 3.15
N TRP A 127 -24.47 -7.22 2.89
CA TRP A 127 -25.66 -6.40 3.13
C TRP A 127 -26.59 -6.29 1.92
N ASN A 128 -26.27 -6.96 0.81
CA ASN A 128 -27.04 -6.95 -0.43
C ASN A 128 -27.32 -5.51 -0.95
N PHE A 129 -26.37 -4.59 -0.70
CA PHE A 129 -26.59 -3.16 -0.91
C PHE A 129 -26.37 -2.73 -2.37
N ILE A 130 -25.54 -3.45 -3.11
CA ILE A 130 -25.16 -3.20 -4.50
C ILE A 130 -25.44 -4.48 -5.30
N PHE A 131 -25.63 -4.37 -6.62
CA PHE A 131 -25.59 -5.50 -7.58
C PHE A 131 -24.41 -6.44 -7.28
N ASP A 132 -24.51 -7.71 -7.67
CA ASP A 132 -23.48 -8.74 -7.49
C ASP A 132 -22.06 -8.22 -7.85
N SER A 133 -21.35 -7.74 -6.83
CA SER A 133 -20.04 -7.09 -6.99
C SER A 133 -18.90 -8.08 -6.88
N GLU A 134 -19.18 -9.37 -7.09
CA GLU A 134 -18.20 -10.45 -7.10
C GLU A 134 -17.09 -10.19 -8.13
N LEU A 135 -17.40 -9.44 -9.19
CA LEU A 135 -16.44 -8.99 -10.21
C LEU A 135 -15.49 -7.89 -9.69
N LEU A 136 -15.86 -7.15 -8.65
CA LEU A 136 -15.03 -6.08 -8.08
C LEU A 136 -13.86 -6.65 -7.27
N ILE A 137 -14.02 -7.82 -6.67
CA ILE A 137 -12.98 -8.52 -5.90
C ILE A 137 -11.69 -8.73 -6.73
N PRO A 138 -11.71 -9.39 -7.91
CA PRO A 138 -10.50 -9.57 -8.71
C PRO A 138 -9.96 -8.24 -9.25
N VAL A 139 -10.82 -7.23 -9.48
CA VAL A 139 -10.37 -5.88 -9.88
C VAL A 139 -9.58 -5.21 -8.76
N LEU A 140 -10.03 -5.30 -7.51
CA LEU A 140 -9.33 -4.74 -6.35
C LEU A 140 -7.99 -5.44 -6.08
N VAL A 141 -7.95 -6.77 -6.22
CA VAL A 141 -6.70 -7.55 -6.09
C VAL A 141 -5.75 -7.24 -7.24
N GLY A 142 -6.25 -7.12 -8.47
CA GLY A 142 -5.46 -6.69 -9.61
C GLY A 142 -4.88 -5.30 -9.40
N TYR A 143 -5.70 -4.35 -8.93
CA TYR A 143 -5.25 -3.00 -8.59
C TYR A 143 -4.15 -3.01 -7.52
N SER A 144 -4.32 -3.76 -6.42
CA SER A 144 -3.28 -3.83 -5.38
C SER A 144 -1.98 -4.44 -5.90
N PHE A 145 -2.07 -5.43 -6.79
CA PHE A 145 -0.91 -6.03 -7.43
C PHE A 145 -0.18 -5.03 -8.34
N PHE A 146 -0.88 -4.36 -9.25
CA PHE A 146 -0.25 -3.39 -10.14
C PHE A 146 0.31 -2.18 -9.39
N GLU A 147 -0.43 -1.66 -8.40
CA GLU A 147 0.04 -0.53 -7.59
C GLU A 147 1.32 -0.90 -6.82
N THR A 148 1.42 -2.11 -6.24
CA THR A 148 2.64 -2.54 -5.53
C THR A 148 3.80 -2.74 -6.49
N TYR A 149 3.53 -3.29 -7.68
CA TYR A 149 4.54 -3.43 -8.73
C TYR A 149 5.13 -2.09 -9.17
N HIS A 150 4.27 -1.08 -9.37
CA HIS A 150 4.71 0.27 -9.74
C HIS A 150 5.48 0.96 -8.61
N THR A 151 5.04 0.82 -7.35
CA THR A 151 5.75 1.37 -6.18
C THR A 151 7.14 0.74 -6.02
N GLU A 152 7.26 -0.58 -6.16
CA GLU A 152 8.53 -1.29 -6.13
C GLU A 152 9.50 -0.79 -7.22
N ARG A 153 9.03 -0.57 -8.45
CA ARG A 153 9.85 0.00 -9.52
C ARG A 153 10.32 1.43 -9.20
N LYS A 154 9.49 2.26 -8.57
CA LYS A 154 9.87 3.63 -8.17
C LYS A 154 10.95 3.59 -7.09
N LEU A 155 10.80 2.73 -6.08
CA LEU A 155 11.82 2.54 -5.05
C LEU A 155 13.15 2.03 -5.63
N GLN A 156 13.11 1.18 -6.65
CA GLN A 156 14.31 0.72 -7.38
C GLN A 156 15.05 1.84 -8.09
N SER A 157 14.32 2.83 -8.60
CA SER A 157 14.92 4.01 -9.23
C SER A 157 15.53 5.01 -8.24
N GLY A 158 15.53 4.69 -6.93
CA GLY A 158 16.03 5.58 -5.88
C GLY A 158 15.08 6.72 -5.52
N GLN A 159 13.86 6.72 -6.07
CA GLN A 159 12.85 7.72 -5.74
C GLN A 159 12.19 7.38 -4.40
N ALA A 160 12.23 8.32 -3.45
CA ALA A 160 11.45 8.20 -2.23
C ALA A 160 9.96 8.35 -2.56
N VAL A 161 9.16 7.33 -2.27
CA VAL A 161 7.72 7.39 -2.50
C VAL A 161 7.03 7.89 -1.22
N ALA A 162 6.37 9.05 -1.31
CA ALA A 162 5.64 9.63 -0.19
C ALA A 162 4.33 8.88 0.10
N ASP A 163 3.90 8.91 1.36
CA ASP A 163 2.62 8.32 1.81
C ASP A 163 1.47 9.31 1.55
N GLU A 164 1.04 9.38 0.29
CA GLU A 164 -0.10 10.22 -0.14
C GLU A 164 -1.37 9.38 -0.23
N ASN A 165 -2.54 10.00 -0.22
CA ASN A 165 -3.79 9.27 -0.41
C ASN A 165 -3.91 8.69 -1.83
N LEU A 166 -4.78 7.71 -2.02
CA LEU A 166 -5.22 7.30 -3.34
C LEU A 166 -5.98 8.46 -3.98
N GLY A 167 -5.71 8.76 -5.25
CA GLY A 167 -6.38 9.85 -5.96
C GLY A 167 -7.91 9.71 -6.01
N ILE A 168 -8.42 8.47 -5.95
CA ILE A 168 -9.85 8.16 -5.86
C ILE A 168 -10.43 8.68 -4.53
N PHE A 169 -9.68 8.57 -3.44
CA PHE A 169 -10.08 9.02 -2.11
C PHE A 169 -9.98 10.55 -1.99
N ASP A 170 -8.96 11.17 -2.58
CA ASP A 170 -8.84 12.62 -2.64
C ASP A 170 -9.97 13.25 -3.47
N TRP A 171 -10.32 12.64 -4.62
CA TRP A 171 -11.50 13.03 -5.39
C TRP A 171 -12.80 12.89 -4.58
N TRP A 172 -12.96 11.78 -3.87
CA TRP A 172 -14.15 11.54 -3.04
C TRP A 172 -14.25 12.50 -1.83
N SER A 173 -13.12 12.85 -1.22
CA SER A 173 -13.06 13.74 -0.04
C SER A 173 -13.16 15.22 -0.40
N GLY A 174 -12.70 15.64 -1.58
CA GLY A 174 -12.77 17.04 -2.04
C GLY A 174 -14.18 17.62 -2.05
N ASN A 175 -15.19 16.80 -2.36
CA ASN A 175 -16.60 17.21 -2.43
C ASN A 175 -17.46 16.65 -1.27
N TRP A 176 -16.86 16.32 -0.13
CA TRP A 176 -17.49 15.58 0.99
C TRP A 176 -18.77 16.22 1.57
N ARG A 177 -18.97 17.54 1.46
CA ARG A 177 -20.23 18.20 1.87
C ARG A 177 -21.40 17.83 0.94
N GLN A 178 -21.18 17.80 -0.38
CA GLN A 178 -22.22 17.48 -1.35
C GLN A 178 -22.51 15.97 -1.39
N HIS A 179 -21.47 15.15 -1.25
CA HIS A 179 -21.61 13.69 -1.22
C HIS A 179 -22.37 13.17 0.01
N ARG A 180 -22.38 13.88 1.15
CA ARG A 180 -23.14 13.43 2.34
C ARG A 180 -24.65 13.36 2.10
N THR A 181 -25.22 14.31 1.36
CA THR A 181 -26.66 14.29 1.04
C THR A 181 -26.97 13.24 -0.02
N PHE A 182 -26.09 13.11 -1.02
CA PHE A 182 -26.21 12.02 -1.98
C PHE A 182 -26.12 10.66 -1.30
N LEU A 183 -25.23 10.50 -0.32
CA LEU A 183 -25.06 9.28 0.47
C LEU A 183 -26.32 8.99 1.32
N GLY A 184 -26.92 10.00 1.95
CA GLY A 184 -28.17 9.85 2.69
C GLY A 184 -29.35 9.41 1.81
N ILE A 185 -29.49 10.01 0.62
CA ILE A 185 -30.51 9.63 -0.36
C ILE A 185 -30.24 8.22 -0.91
N ALA A 186 -28.99 7.89 -1.24
CA ALA A 186 -28.61 6.57 -1.71
C ALA A 186 -28.88 5.48 -0.66
N LEU A 187 -28.65 5.77 0.63
CA LEU A 187 -29.00 4.87 1.74
C LEU A 187 -30.50 4.63 1.83
N LEU A 188 -31.33 5.66 1.65
CA LEU A 188 -32.80 5.51 1.62
C LEU A 188 -33.27 4.72 0.40
N ILE A 189 -32.74 5.00 -0.79
CA ILE A 189 -33.09 4.26 -2.01
C ILE A 189 -32.67 2.79 -1.87
N GLY A 190 -31.46 2.51 -1.35
CA GLY A 190 -30.99 1.15 -1.09
C GLY A 190 -31.86 0.42 -0.05
N ALA A 191 -32.32 1.11 0.99
CA ALA A 191 -33.24 0.54 1.98
C ALA A 191 -34.59 0.15 1.35
N VAL A 192 -35.14 0.97 0.45
CA VAL A 192 -36.38 0.64 -0.26
C VAL A 192 -36.16 -0.49 -1.26
N LEU A 193 -35.08 -0.45 -2.05
CA LEU A 193 -34.80 -1.44 -3.09
C LEU A 193 -34.56 -2.84 -2.51
N THR A 194 -33.84 -2.94 -1.40
CA THR A 194 -33.62 -4.20 -0.68
C THR A 194 -34.91 -4.78 -0.10
N LEU A 195 -35.86 -3.92 0.28
CA LEU A 195 -37.16 -4.35 0.77
C LEU A 195 -38.06 -4.88 -0.36
N VAL A 196 -38.05 -4.24 -1.53
CA VAL A 196 -38.86 -4.67 -2.70
C VAL A 196 -38.34 -5.98 -3.29
N ASN A 197 -37.03 -6.20 -3.30
CA ASN A 197 -36.42 -7.42 -3.85
C ASN A 197 -36.44 -8.62 -2.87
N ALA A 198 -37.02 -8.47 -1.69
CA ALA A 198 -37.10 -9.56 -0.73
C ALA A 198 -38.08 -10.65 -1.25
N PRO A 199 -37.64 -11.91 -1.43
CA PRO A 199 -38.52 -12.97 -1.91
C PRO A 199 -39.65 -13.22 -0.89
N LEU A 200 -40.90 -13.21 -1.36
CA LEU A 200 -42.04 -13.59 -0.52
C LEU A 200 -41.89 -15.06 -0.09
N PRO A 201 -42.10 -15.36 1.21
CA PRO A 201 -41.92 -16.73 1.71
C PRO A 201 -42.94 -17.66 1.04
N SER A 202 -42.44 -18.62 0.26
CA SER A 202 -43.25 -19.70 -0.32
C SER A 202 -43.59 -20.74 0.76
N LEU A 203 -44.76 -21.41 0.63
CA LEU A 203 -45.42 -22.25 1.65
C LEU A 203 -44.71 -23.57 2.08
N GLY A 204 -43.38 -23.69 1.93
CA GLY A 204 -42.62 -24.88 2.35
C GLY A 204 -41.98 -24.74 3.73
N ILE A 205 -42.28 -25.62 4.68
CA ILE A 205 -41.89 -25.51 6.12
C ILE A 205 -40.38 -25.34 6.39
N LEU A 206 -39.49 -26.04 5.68
CA LEU A 206 -38.03 -25.89 5.86
C LEU A 206 -37.46 -24.65 5.17
N ARG A 207 -38.02 -24.28 4.00
CA ARG A 207 -37.67 -23.03 3.29
C ARG A 207 -38.20 -21.80 4.02
N TYR A 208 -39.35 -21.93 4.67
CA TYR A 208 -39.97 -20.90 5.51
C TYR A 208 -39.04 -20.43 6.62
N PHE A 209 -38.26 -21.31 7.24
CA PHE A 209 -37.29 -20.90 8.27
C PHE A 209 -36.11 -20.09 7.72
N ASP A 210 -35.53 -20.47 6.58
CA ASP A 210 -34.41 -19.73 5.98
C ASP A 210 -34.87 -18.44 5.29
N ASP A 211 -36.00 -18.47 4.58
CA ASP A 211 -36.63 -17.31 3.95
C ASP A 211 -37.03 -16.26 5.01
N TYR A 212 -37.55 -16.71 6.17
CA TYR A 212 -37.92 -15.80 7.27
C TYR A 212 -36.70 -15.18 7.96
N ARG A 213 -35.61 -15.93 8.16
CA ARG A 213 -34.35 -15.35 8.68
C ARG A 213 -33.75 -14.33 7.70
N TYR A 214 -33.80 -14.62 6.41
CA TYR A 214 -33.36 -13.70 5.37
C TYR A 214 -34.19 -12.41 5.37
N LEU A 215 -35.52 -12.53 5.42
CA LEU A 215 -36.46 -11.41 5.49
C LEU A 215 -36.27 -10.56 6.76
N LEU A 216 -36.15 -11.19 7.94
CA LEU A 216 -35.87 -10.47 9.18
C LEU A 216 -34.56 -9.69 9.08
N ARG A 217 -33.50 -10.31 8.53
CA ARG A 217 -32.20 -9.67 8.36
C ARG A 217 -32.28 -8.48 7.41
N THR A 218 -32.94 -8.61 6.27
CA THR A 218 -33.08 -7.51 5.30
C THR A 218 -33.94 -6.37 5.84
N VAL A 219 -35.04 -6.65 6.55
CA VAL A 219 -35.90 -5.63 7.17
C VAL A 219 -35.19 -4.88 8.30
N ILE A 220 -34.45 -5.58 9.16
CA ILE A 220 -33.70 -4.93 10.25
C ILE A 220 -32.61 -4.04 9.66
N MET A 221 -31.88 -4.50 8.64
CA MET A 221 -30.84 -3.70 7.98
C MET A 221 -31.44 -2.51 7.23
N SER A 222 -32.52 -2.68 6.48
CA SER A 222 -33.17 -1.58 5.76
C SER A 222 -33.72 -0.53 6.73
N ALA A 223 -34.28 -0.94 7.88
CA ALA A 223 -34.69 -0.02 8.93
C ALA A 223 -33.50 0.78 9.51
N LEU A 224 -32.38 0.12 9.82
CA LEU A 224 -31.17 0.80 10.28
C LEU A 224 -30.62 1.79 9.25
N LEU A 225 -30.64 1.40 7.96
CA LEU A 225 -30.20 2.26 6.87
C LEU A 225 -31.14 3.45 6.66
N ALA A 226 -32.46 3.25 6.74
CA ALA A 226 -33.43 4.33 6.60
C ALA A 226 -33.31 5.33 7.76
N ILE A 227 -33.13 4.84 8.99
CA ILE A 227 -32.89 5.67 10.17
C ILE A 227 -31.56 6.43 10.02
N GLY A 228 -30.49 5.76 9.59
CA GLY A 228 -29.18 6.38 9.37
C GLY A 228 -29.20 7.44 8.27
N GLY A 229 -29.86 7.16 7.14
CA GLY A 229 -30.04 8.09 6.03
C GLY A 229 -30.84 9.33 6.44
N LEU A 230 -31.97 9.14 7.14
CA LEU A 230 -32.80 10.24 7.63
C LEU A 230 -32.06 11.09 8.67
N ALA A 231 -31.37 10.46 9.62
CA ALA A 231 -30.58 11.16 10.64
C ALA A 231 -29.44 11.98 10.02
N LEU A 232 -28.78 11.47 8.97
CA LEU A 232 -27.73 12.18 8.24
C LEU A 232 -28.28 13.44 7.54
N LEU A 233 -29.48 13.37 6.98
CA LEU A 233 -30.15 14.50 6.31
C LEU A 233 -30.61 15.57 7.31
N ILE A 234 -31.24 15.18 8.42
CA ILE A 234 -31.70 16.13 9.47
C ILE A 234 -30.51 16.87 10.10
N LYS A 235 -29.37 16.19 10.30
CA LYS A 235 -28.18 16.83 10.86
C LYS A 235 -27.55 17.87 9.91
N ARG A 236 -27.80 17.77 8.61
CA ARG A 236 -27.37 18.78 7.63
C ARG A 236 -28.21 20.05 7.75
N THR A 237 -29.54 19.92 7.75
CA THR A 237 -30.45 21.08 7.80
C THR A 237 -30.22 21.90 9.06
N ALA A 238 -30.06 21.23 10.21
CA ALA A 238 -29.76 21.91 11.48
C ALA A 238 -28.46 22.73 11.47
N LYS A 239 -27.47 22.35 10.63
CA LYS A 239 -26.19 23.08 10.51
C LYS A 239 -26.27 24.22 9.50
N GLU A 240 -27.05 24.07 8.43
CA GLU A 240 -27.33 25.17 7.49
C GLU A 240 -28.13 26.28 8.19
N ASP A 241 -29.11 25.92 9.03
CA ASP A 241 -29.90 26.90 9.80
C ASP A 241 -29.01 27.72 10.76
N SER A 242 -28.04 27.08 11.43
CA SER A 242 -27.11 27.78 12.33
C SER A 242 -26.12 28.71 11.62
N ASP A 243 -25.71 28.38 10.39
CA ASP A 243 -24.80 29.21 9.59
C ASP A 243 -25.56 30.39 8.95
N SER A 244 -26.89 30.33 8.81
CA SER A 244 -27.74 31.41 8.25
C SER A 244 -28.21 32.46 9.26
N LEU A 245 -28.05 32.17 10.55
CA LEU A 245 -28.40 33.05 11.68
C LEU A 245 -27.19 33.86 12.21
N GLN A 246 -25.99 33.66 11.64
CA GLN A 246 -24.78 34.44 11.89
C GLN A 246 -24.50 35.39 10.73
#